data_AF-A0A1T4YLJ9-F1
#
_entry.id   AF-A0A1T4YLJ9-F1
#
_cell.length_a   1.000
_cell.length_b   1.000
_cell.length_c   1.000
_cell.angle_alpha   90.00
_cell.angle_beta   90.00
_cell.angle_gamma   90.00
#
_symmetry.space_group_name_H-M   'P 1'
#
loop_
_entity.id
_entity.type
_entity.pdbx_description
1 polymer ?
#
loop_
_entity_poly.entity_id
_entity_poly.type
_entity_poly.pdbx_seq_one_letter_code
_entity_poly.pdbx_strand_id
1 'polypeptide(L)' 'MGLILDTNFIITAEREARRGIAGRVDAFLAARPNELFYITFTVAGELACGQSASPRRDWERLCQPYPVLPWTL' A
#
# COMPACT_ATOMS: atom_id res chain seq x y z
N MET A 1 -9.44 6.17 -14.03
CA MET A 1 -10.25 5.64 -12.91
C MET A 1 -9.28 5.26 -11.80
N GLY A 2 -9.62 5.45 -10.52
CA GLY A 2 -8.73 5.13 -9.40
C GLY A 2 -9.33 4.08 -8.47
N LEU A 3 -8.48 3.32 -7.79
CA LEU A 3 -8.89 2.32 -6.80
C LEU A 3 -8.35 2.69 -5.43
N ILE A 4 -9.16 2.45 -4.39
CA ILE A 4 -8.73 2.54 -3.00
C ILE A 4 -8.33 1.15 -2.55
N LEU A 5 -7.09 1.00 -2.09
CA LEU A 5 -6.56 -0.25 -1.57
C LEU A 5 -6.80 -0.36 -0.07
N ASP A 6 -7.12 -1.56 0.39
CA ASP A 6 -7.22 -1.87 1.82
C ASP A 6 -5.85 -2.24 2.40
N THR A 7 -5.78 -2.30 3.73
CA THR A 7 -4.55 -2.62 4.45
C THR A 7 -4.03 -4.03 4.13
N ASN A 8 -4.92 -5.01 3.89
CA ASN A 8 -4.52 -6.37 3.57
C ASN A 8 -3.79 -6.47 2.22
N PHE A 9 -4.20 -5.66 1.24
CA PHE A 9 -3.50 -5.55 -0.03
C PHE A 9 -2.05 -5.11 0.19
N ILE A 10 -1.85 -4.02 0.95
CA ILE A 10 -0.52 -3.45 1.23
C ILE A 10 0.35 -4.44 2.02
N ILE A 11 -0.20 -5.09 3.03
CA ILE A 11 0.51 -6.12 3.81
C ILE A 11 0.91 -7.31 2.92
N THR A 12 0.02 -7.73 2.01
CA THR A 12 0.33 -8.80 1.05
C THR A 12 1.46 -8.37 0.13
N ALA A 13 1.39 -7.16 -0.44
CA ALA A 13 2.40 -6.61 -1.34
C ALA A 13 3.78 -6.60 -0.68
N GLU A 14 3.86 -6.10 0.56
CA GLU A 14 5.11 -6.04 1.32
C GLU A 14 5.68 -7.44 1.62
N ARG A 15 4.81 -8.42 1.95
CA ARG A 15 5.24 -9.80 2.18
C ARG A 15 5.76 -10.48 0.91
N GLU A 16 5.11 -10.24 -0.22
CA GLU A 16 5.54 -10.75 -1.54
C GLU A 16 6.87 -10.12 -1.94
N ALA A 17 7.00 -8.79 -1.80
CA ALA A 17 8.23 -8.05 -2.06
C ALA A 17 9.41 -8.52 -1.20
N ARG A 18 9.20 -8.74 0.11
CA ARG A 18 10.24 -9.28 1.03
C ARG A 18 10.71 -10.68 0.65
N ARG A 19 9.86 -11.47 0.00
CA ARG A 19 10.21 -12.81 -0.49
C ARG A 19 10.86 -12.78 -1.87
N GLY A 20 10.85 -11.63 -2.55
CA GLY A 20 11.33 -11.50 -3.93
C GLY A 20 10.49 -12.31 -4.93
N ILE A 21 9.21 -12.54 -4.63
CA ILE A 21 8.30 -13.32 -5.48
C ILE A 21 7.35 -12.37 -6.19
N ALA A 22 7.28 -12.47 -7.51
CA ALA A 22 6.20 -11.84 -8.28
C ALA A 22 4.88 -12.54 -7.94
N GLY A 23 4.03 -11.87 -7.17
CA GLY A 23 2.85 -12.46 -6.55
C GLY A 23 1.54 -12.00 -7.17
N ARG A 24 0.45 -12.26 -6.46
CA ARG A 24 -0.90 -11.87 -6.92
C ARG A 24 -1.05 -10.34 -6.94
N VAL A 25 -0.32 -9.62 -6.09
CA VAL A 25 -0.33 -8.16 -6.10
C VAL A 25 0.32 -7.64 -7.37
N ASP A 26 1.49 -8.15 -7.76
CA ASP A 26 2.16 -7.74 -9.00
C ASP A 26 1.27 -7.99 -10.22
N ALA A 27 0.63 -9.17 -10.28
CA ALA A 27 -0.32 -9.49 -11.35
C ALA A 27 -1.53 -8.53 -11.36
N PHE A 28 -2.05 -8.16 -10.19
CA PHE A 28 -3.17 -7.23 -10.06
C PHE A 28 -2.80 -5.82 -10.54
N LEU A 29 -1.62 -5.34 -10.18
CA LEU A 29 -1.10 -4.03 -10.59
C LEU A 29 -0.76 -4.01 -12.10
N ALA A 30 -0.11 -5.06 -12.60
CA ALA A 30 0.27 -5.18 -14.01
C ALA A 30 -0.95 -5.23 -14.96
N ALA A 31 -2.08 -5.77 -14.50
CA ALA A 31 -3.33 -5.76 -15.26
C ALA A 31 -3.98 -4.37 -15.37
N ARG A 32 -3.49 -3.36 -14.63
CA ARG A 32 -4.10 -2.03 -14.50
C ARG A 32 -3.03 -0.91 -14.61
N PRO A 33 -2.26 -0.84 -15.70
CA PRO A 33 -1.12 0.08 -15.81
C PRO A 33 -1.52 1.57 -15.82
N ASN A 34 -2.77 1.87 -16.12
CA ASN A 34 -3.28 3.24 -16.25
C ASN A 34 -4.17 3.67 -15.06
N GLU A 35 -4.26 2.85 -14.01
CA GLU A 35 -5.02 3.18 -12.81
C GLU A 35 -4.11 3.73 -11.71
N LEU A 36 -4.64 4.68 -10.93
CA LEU A 36 -3.99 5.17 -9.73
C LEU A 36 -4.51 4.39 -8.52
N PHE A 37 -3.60 3.98 -7.66
CA PHE A 37 -3.89 3.23 -6.44
C PHE A 37 -3.71 4.12 -5.22
N TYR A 38 -4.81 4.39 -4.53
CA TYR A 38 -4.86 5.26 -3.38
C TYR A 38 -4.98 4.44 -2.09
N ILE A 39 -4.61 5.07 -0.97
CA ILE A 39 -4.98 4.59 0.37
C ILE A 39 -5.72 5.68 1.12
N THR A 40 -6.50 5.32 2.13
CA THR A 40 -7.09 6.29 3.05
C THR A 40 -6.11 6.61 4.18
N PHE A 41 -6.33 7.72 4.88
CA PHE A 41 -5.59 8.04 6.10
C PHE A 41 -5.77 6.97 7.20
N THR A 42 -6.91 6.25 7.22
CA THR A 42 -7.11 5.13 8.15
C THR A 42 -6.19 3.96 7.82
N VAL A 43 -6.06 3.59 6.54
CA VAL A 43 -5.10 2.56 6.09
C VAL A 43 -3.68 2.99 6.45
N ALA A 44 -3.30 4.25 6.20
CA ALA A 44 -1.99 4.77 6.60
C ALA A 44 -1.76 4.66 8.13
N GLY A 45 -2.79 4.94 8.93
CA GLY A 45 -2.75 4.77 10.39
C GLY A 45 -2.62 3.32 10.83
N GLU A 46 -3.36 2.39 10.21
CA GLU A 46 -3.25 0.95 10.49
C GLU A 46 -1.83 0.44 10.23
N LEU A 47 -1.21 0.89 9.14
CA LEU A 47 0.17 0.54 8.80
C LEU A 47 1.17 1.09 9.82
N ALA A 48 0.95 2.30 10.37
CA ALA A 48 1.80 2.89 11.39
C ALA A 48 1.78 2.11 12.72
N CYS A 49 0.69 1.40 13.01
CA CYS A 49 0.57 0.54 14.20
C CYS A 49 1.25 -0.83 14.03
N GLY A 50 1.69 -1.19 12.82
CA GLY A 50 2.34 -2.47 12.54
C GLY A 50 3.78 -2.55 13.05
N GLN A 51 4.14 -3.65 13.71
CA GLN A 51 5.51 -3.86 14.22
C GLN A 51 6.59 -3.81 13.12
N SER A 52 6.26 -4.29 11.91
CA SER A 52 7.17 -4.35 10.76
C SER A 52 7.44 -2.99 10.11
N ALA A 53 6.68 -1.96 10.47
CA ALA A 53 6.80 -0.57 10.02
C ALA A 53 6.93 0.40 11.21
N SER A 54 7.33 -0.11 12.39
CA SER A 54 7.50 0.69 13.61
C SER A 54 8.49 1.86 13.44
N PRO A 55 9.62 1.70 12.72
CA PRO A 55 10.41 2.85 12.32
C PRO A 55 9.63 3.71 11.33
N ARG A 56 9.48 5.01 11.63
CA ARG A 56 8.80 5.99 10.78
C ARG A 56 9.23 5.90 9.31
N ARG A 57 10.51 5.70 9.05
CA ARG A 57 11.08 5.56 7.70
C ARG A 57 10.48 4.38 6.92
N ASP A 58 10.26 3.25 7.60
CA ASP A 58 9.72 2.05 6.95
C ASP A 58 8.22 2.23 6.68
N TRP A 59 7.50 2.89 7.58
CA TRP A 59 6.12 3.32 7.36
C TRP A 59 6.00 4.28 6.17
N GLU A 60 6.86 5.31 6.09
CA GLU A 60 6.89 6.25 4.96
C GLU A 60 7.17 5.53 3.64
N ARG A 61 8.14 4.61 3.62
CA ARG A 61 8.44 3.78 2.44
C ARG A 61 7.25 2.93 2.02
N LEU A 62 6.51 2.36 2.98
CA LEU A 62 5.35 1.52 2.72
C LEU A 62 4.18 2.32 2.12
N CYS A 63 4.00 3.57 2.56
CA CYS A 63 2.94 4.45 2.08
C CYS A 63 3.30 5.17 0.76
N GLN A 64 4.59 5.39 0.48
CA GLN A 64 5.07 6.20 -0.64
C GLN A 64 4.47 5.86 -2.02
N PRO A 65 4.22 4.58 -2.38
CA PRO A 65 3.65 4.24 -3.68
C PRO A 65 2.19 4.66 -3.85
N TYR A 66 1.50 4.98 -2.76
CA TYR A 66 0.04 5.16 -2.73
C TYR A 66 -0.31 6.57 -2.25
N PRO A 67 -0.87 7.44 -3.10
CA PRO A 67 -1.35 8.73 -2.65
C PRO A 67 -2.44 8.56 -1.59
N VAL A 68 -2.29 9.23 -0.45
CA VAL A 68 -3.30 9.24 0.61
C VAL A 68 -4.43 10.17 0.20
N LEU A 69 -5.67 9.67 0.17
CA LEU A 69 -6.83 10.50 -0.07
C LEU A 69 -7.05 11.46 1.10
N PRO A 70 -7.27 12.76 0.84
CA PRO A 70 -7.55 13.71 1.89
C PRO A 70 -8.92 13.42 2.52
N TRP A 71 -9.03 13.58 3.83
CA TRP A 71 -10.29 13.39 4.56
C TRP A 71 -11.33 14.47 4.22
N THR A 72 -10.86 15.67 3.89
CA THR A 72 -11.67 16.82 3.49
C THR A 72 -11.11 17.43 2.21
N LEU A 73 -11.95 18.16 1.47
CA LEU A 73 -11.58 18.90 0.25
C LEU A 73 -10.57 20.02 0.54
#